data_AF-A0A1G3M7D6-F1
#
_entry.id   AF-A0A1G3M7D6-F1
#
_cell.length_a   1.000
_cell.length_b   1.000
_cell.length_c   1.000
_cell.angle_alpha   90.00
_cell.angle_beta   90.00
_cell.angle_gamma   90.00
#
_symmetry.space_group_name_H-M   'P 1'
#
loop_
_entity.id
_entity.type
_entity.pdbx_description
1 polymer ?
#
loop_
_entity_poly.entity_id
_entity_poly.type
_entity_poly.pdbx_seq_one_letter_code
_entity_poly.pdbx_strand_id
1 'polypeptide(L)'
;MVAIAMCESNLGKHMPTSNSYNAWGIAVYTGKTTGADFDSWPHAIDWVSRYIKEKYYDRGIIDLKDIGAIWAPPSVEKGYSWTNCVETFQGDIL
;
A
#
# COMPACT_ATOMS: atom_id res chain seq x y z
N MET A 1 4.86 4.96 3.55
CA MET A 1 4.16 5.16 2.25
C MET A 1 5.05 4.92 1.03
N VAL A 2 6.25 5.52 0.94
CA VAL A 2 7.12 5.38 -0.24
C VAL A 2 7.56 3.94 -0.46
N ALA A 3 8.07 3.26 0.57
CA ALA A 3 8.46 1.85 0.50
C ALA A 3 7.29 0.92 0.10
N ILE A 4 6.06 1.24 0.54
CA ILE A 4 4.86 0.50 0.12
C ILE A 4 4.62 0.70 -1.39
N ALA A 5 4.68 1.93 -1.89
CA ALA A 5 4.54 2.20 -3.32
C ALA A 5 5.65 1.56 -4.19
N MET A 6 6.88 1.47 -3.66
CA MET A 6 7.96 0.72 -4.30
C MET A 6 7.60 -0.76 -4.41
N CYS A 7 7.12 -1.36 -3.32
CA CYS A 7 6.77 -2.77 -3.29
C CYS A 7 5.55 -3.12 -4.18
N GLU A 8 4.53 -2.26 -4.18
CA GLU A 8 3.26 -2.51 -4.87
C GLU A 8 3.35 -2.28 -6.38
N SER A 9 4.07 -1.25 -6.82
CA SER A 9 4.02 -0.81 -8.22
C SER A 9 5.33 -0.25 -8.76
N ASN A 10 6.44 -0.37 -8.03
CA ASN A 10 7.71 0.29 -8.37
C ASN A 10 7.52 1.81 -8.57
N LEU A 11 6.90 2.47 -7.59
CA LEU A 11 6.58 3.91 -7.61
C LEU A 11 5.64 4.30 -8.76
N GLY A 12 4.63 3.49 -9.02
CA GLY A 12 3.62 3.76 -10.05
C GLY A 12 4.01 3.34 -11.46
N LYS A 13 5.15 2.66 -11.66
CA LYS A 13 5.54 2.13 -12.97
C LYS A 13 4.69 0.93 -13.41
N HIS A 14 4.17 0.16 -12.46
CA HIS A 14 3.34 -1.03 -12.69
C HIS A 14 1.96 -0.87 -12.07
N MET A 15 1.21 0.13 -12.52
CA MET A 15 -0.19 0.35 -12.12
C MET A 15 -1.17 -0.35 -13.07
N PRO A 16 -2.39 -0.71 -12.61
CA PRO A 16 -3.41 -1.34 -13.45
C PRO A 16 -3.83 -0.51 -14.68
N THR A 17 -3.85 0.81 -14.53
CA THR A 17 -4.07 1.77 -15.61
C THR A 17 -3.09 2.94 -15.45
N SER A 18 -2.73 3.60 -16.55
CA SER A 18 -1.75 4.70 -16.52
C SER A 18 -2.23 5.94 -15.77
N ASN A 19 -3.54 6.07 -15.55
CA ASN A 19 -4.17 7.26 -14.97
C ASN A 19 -4.88 6.96 -13.64
N SER A 20 -4.63 5.80 -13.01
CA SER A 20 -5.22 5.49 -11.70
C SER A 20 -4.60 6.28 -10.56
N TYR A 21 -3.34 6.72 -10.71
CA TYR A 21 -2.51 7.29 -9.65
C TYR A 21 -2.43 6.40 -8.39
N ASN A 22 -2.73 5.11 -8.53
CA ASN A 22 -2.80 4.15 -7.44
C ASN A 22 -1.52 3.32 -7.37
N ALA A 23 -0.46 3.93 -6.84
CA ALA A 23 0.81 3.26 -6.66
C ALA A 23 0.83 2.25 -5.49
N TRP A 24 -0.24 2.18 -4.70
CA TRP A 24 -0.32 1.42 -3.45
C TRP A 24 -1.23 0.19 -3.53
N GLY A 25 -1.81 -0.10 -4.70
CA GLY A 25 -2.68 -1.27 -4.85
C GLY A 25 -3.96 -1.20 -4.03
N ILE A 26 -4.43 0.00 -3.67
CA ILE A 26 -5.64 0.16 -2.86
C ILE A 26 -6.83 -0.43 -3.62
N ALA A 27 -7.57 -1.33 -3.00
CA ALA A 27 -8.89 -1.75 -3.46
C ALA A 27 -9.94 -0.99 -2.64
N VAL A 28 -10.75 -0.13 -3.27
CA VAL A 28 -11.94 0.38 -2.60
C VAL A 28 -12.92 -0.78 -2.51
N TYR A 29 -13.18 -1.26 -1.30
CA TYR A 29 -14.20 -2.28 -1.03
C TYR A 29 -15.59 -1.70 -1.35
N THR A 30 -15.95 -1.69 -2.62
CA THR A 30 -17.31 -1.46 -3.15
C THR A 30 -17.73 -2.62 -4.05
N GLY A 31 -17.28 -3.85 -3.74
CA GLY A 31 -17.58 -5.04 -4.56
C GLY A 31 -17.02 -5.00 -5.98
N LYS A 32 -16.05 -4.12 -6.27
CA LYS A 32 -15.41 -4.02 -7.58
C LYS A 32 -14.23 -4.98 -7.68
N THR A 33 -14.05 -5.57 -8.87
CA THR A 33 -12.92 -6.44 -9.24
C THR A 33 -11.66 -5.64 -9.61
N THR A 34 -11.69 -4.31 -9.51
CA THR A 34 -10.61 -3.39 -9.87
C THR A 34 -10.21 -2.52 -8.68
N GLY A 35 -8.95 -2.10 -8.63
CA GLY A 35 -8.43 -1.17 -7.62
C GLY A 35 -9.10 0.20 -7.65
N ALA A 36 -8.79 1.03 -6.66
CA ALA A 36 -9.12 2.44 -6.62
C ALA A 36 -8.46 3.18 -7.79
N ASP A 37 -9.20 4.09 -8.42
CA ASP A 37 -8.63 5.13 -9.28
C ASP A 37 -8.79 6.46 -8.53
N PHE A 38 -7.70 7.21 -8.45
CA PHE A 38 -7.68 8.55 -7.88
C PHE A 38 -7.67 9.59 -9.01
N ASP A 39 -8.00 10.85 -8.69
CA ASP A 39 -8.05 11.91 -9.70
C ASP A 39 -6.66 12.49 -10.02
N SER A 40 -5.72 12.39 -9.09
CA SER A 40 -4.37 12.95 -9.21
C SER A 40 -3.42 12.37 -8.15
N TRP A 41 -2.11 12.56 -8.34
CA TRP A 41 -1.10 12.19 -7.34
C TRP A 41 -1.30 12.86 -5.98
N PRO A 42 -1.56 14.18 -5.86
CA PRO A 42 -1.83 14.80 -4.55
C PRO A 42 -3.06 14.20 -3.86
N HIS A 43 -4.13 13.94 -4.61
CA HIS A 43 -5.32 13.28 -4.06
C HIS A 43 -4.99 11.87 -3.54
N ALA A 44 -4.28 11.06 -4.34
CA ALA A 44 -3.87 9.72 -3.94
C ALA A 44 -3.00 9.72 -2.68
N ILE A 45 -2.01 10.62 -2.62
CA ILE A 45 -1.09 10.75 -1.47
C ILE A 45 -1.86 11.14 -0.20
N ASP A 46 -2.74 12.13 -0.28
CA ASP A 46 -3.56 12.56 0.85
C ASP A 46 -4.48 11.43 1.33
N TRP A 47 -5.18 10.77 0.40
CA TRP A 47 -6.07 9.67 0.72
C TRP A 47 -5.34 8.49 1.37
N VAL A 48 -4.22 8.05 0.80
CA VAL A 48 -3.45 6.92 1.33
C VAL A 48 -2.84 7.25 2.69
N SER A 49 -2.40 8.50 2.89
CA SER A 49 -1.89 8.97 4.19
C SER A 49 -2.97 8.84 5.27
N ARG A 50 -4.18 9.32 4.98
CA ARG A 50 -5.34 9.23 5.89
C ARG A 50 -5.75 7.79 6.12
N TYR A 51 -5.85 6.98 5.06
CA TYR A 51 -6.18 5.57 5.16
C TYR A 51 -5.22 4.81 6.08
N ILE A 52 -3.91 4.97 5.90
CA ILE A 52 -2.91 4.30 6.75
C ILE A 52 -3.06 4.74 8.21
N LYS A 53 -3.21 6.05 8.45
CA LYS A 53 -3.42 6.58 9.80
C LYS A 53 -4.66 5.97 10.45
N GLU A 54 -5.82 6.08 9.81
CA GLU A 54 -7.11 5.66 10.36
C GLU A 54 -7.26 4.14 10.49
N LYS A 55 -6.68 3.39 9.54
CA LYS A 55 -6.78 1.93 9.50
C LYS A 55 -5.83 1.25 10.47
N TYR A 56 -4.63 1.81 10.66
CA TYR A 56 -3.55 1.16 11.42
C TYR A 56 -3.18 1.96 12.67
N TYR A 57 -2.61 3.15 12.48
CA TYR A 57 -1.99 3.89 13.59
C TYR A 57 -2.97 4.37 14.65
N ASP A 58 -4.14 4.90 14.25
CA ASP A 58 -5.20 5.30 15.17
C ASP A 58 -5.80 4.11 15.94
N ARG A 59 -5.56 2.88 15.46
CA ARG A 59 -5.97 1.63 16.10
C ARG A 59 -4.84 0.98 16.91
N GLY A 60 -3.69 1.63 17.03
CA GLY A 60 -2.51 1.10 17.73
C GLY A 60 -1.75 0.02 16.97
N ILE A 61 -2.05 -0.21 15.69
CA ILE A 61 -1.34 -1.18 14.86
C ILE A 61 -0.10 -0.49 14.29
N ILE A 62 1.04 -0.76 14.89
CA ILE A 62 2.33 -0.14 14.56
C ILE A 62 3.34 -1.12 13.98
N ASP A 63 3.18 -2.42 14.25
CA ASP A 63 4.08 -3.45 13.74
C ASP A 63 3.84 -3.69 12.24
N LEU A 64 4.92 -3.75 11.46
CA LEU A 64 4.83 -3.85 10.01
C LEU A 64 4.34 -5.22 9.53
N LYS A 65 4.51 -6.29 10.32
CA LYS A 65 3.93 -7.60 10.00
C LYS A 65 2.43 -7.59 10.24
N ASP A 66 1.96 -6.94 11.31
CA ASP A 66 0.52 -6.77 11.56
C ASP A 66 -0.14 -5.93 10.46
N ILE A 67 0.52 -4.82 10.06
CA ILE A 67 0.07 -4.01 8.92
C ILE A 67 0.05 -4.86 7.65
N GLY A 68 1.13 -5.60 7.37
CA GLY A 68 1.26 -6.45 6.19
C GLY A 68 0.23 -7.59 6.14
N ALA A 69 -0.11 -8.18 7.28
CA ALA A 69 -1.13 -9.21 7.40
C ALA A 69 -2.54 -8.70 7.05
N ILE A 70 -2.80 -7.41 7.28
CA ILE A 70 -4.07 -6.77 6.91
C ILE A 70 -4.03 -6.22 5.49
N TRP A 71 -2.91 -5.61 5.08
CA TRP A 71 -2.73 -4.97 3.78
C TRP A 71 -2.63 -5.98 2.65
N ALA A 72 -1.82 -7.02 2.85
CA ALA A 72 -1.58 -8.10 1.90
C ALA A 72 -1.68 -9.48 2.59
N PRO A 73 -2.89 -9.92 3.01
CA PRO A 73 -3.06 -11.18 3.75
C PRO A 73 -2.41 -12.41 3.10
N PRO A 74 -2.46 -12.61 1.77
CA PRO A 74 -1.80 -13.75 1.12
C PRO A 74 -0.27 -13.77 1.28
N SER A 75 0.35 -12.66 1.68
CA SER A 75 1.80 -12.61 1.91
C SER A 75 2.23 -13.34 3.18
N VAL A 76 1.33 -13.49 4.16
CA VAL A 76 1.62 -14.17 5.44
C VAL A 76 1.97 -15.64 5.18
N GLU A 77 1.16 -16.33 4.37
CA GLU A 77 1.41 -17.71 3.94
C GLU A 77 2.69 -17.87 3.11
N LYS A 78 3.19 -16.76 2.53
CA LYS A 78 4.44 -16.68 1.76
C LYS A 78 5.61 -16.16 2.60
N GLY A 79 5.55 -16.35 3.92
CA GLY A 79 6.62 -15.95 4.83
C GLY A 79 6.76 -14.43 4.97
N TYR A 80 5.62 -13.71 5.01
CA TYR A 80 5.54 -12.25 5.11
C TYR A 80 6.23 -11.53 3.93
N SER A 81 6.14 -12.08 2.71
CA SER A 81 6.88 -11.60 1.54
C SER A 81 6.68 -10.11 1.25
N TRP A 82 5.48 -9.58 1.53
CA TRP A 82 5.18 -8.15 1.37
C TRP A 82 5.88 -7.30 2.43
N THR A 83 5.83 -7.71 3.70
CA THR A 83 6.54 -7.02 4.78
C THR A 83 8.02 -6.97 4.50
N ASN A 84 8.63 -8.10 4.12
CA ASN A 84 10.06 -8.17 3.79
C ASN A 84 10.43 -7.20 2.66
N CYS A 85 9.59 -7.09 1.63
CA CYS A 85 9.78 -6.16 0.52
C CYS A 85 9.69 -4.69 0.98
N VAL A 86 8.73 -4.35 1.84
CA VAL A 86 8.61 -3.00 2.40
C VAL A 86 9.78 -2.66 3.32
N GLU A 87 10.24 -3.60 4.15
CA GLU A 87 11.41 -3.42 5.03
C GLU A 87 12.69 -3.13 4.23
N THR A 88 12.95 -3.88 3.15
CA THR A 88 14.10 -3.63 2.26
C THR A 88 14.13 -2.17 1.79
N PHE A 89 13.01 -1.69 1.24
CA PHE A 89 12.94 -0.31 0.74
C PHE A 89 12.93 0.74 1.87
N GLN A 90 12.47 0.42 3.08
CA GLN A 90 12.61 1.35 4.21
C GLN A 90 14.07 1.53 4.61
N GLY A 91 14.87 0.45 4.59
CA GLY A 91 16.30 0.48 4.88
C GLY A 91 17.12 1.23 3.83
N ASP A 92 16.74 1.14 2.56
CA ASP A 92 17.45 1.75 1.43
C ASP A 92 17.16 3.26 1.21
N ILE A 93 16.13 3.80 1.86
CA ILE A 93 15.70 5.21 1.70
C ILE A 93 16.40 6.15 2.71
N LEU A 94 17.26 5.64 3.59
CA LEU A 94 18.00 6.39 4.61
C LEU A 94 19.52 6.39 4.35
#